data_AF-A0A8T4N666-F1
#
_entry.id   AF-A0A8T4N666-F1
#
_cell.length_a   1.000
_cell.length_b   1.000
_cell.length_c   1.000
_cell.angle_alpha   90.00
_cell.angle_beta   90.00
_cell.angle_gamma   90.00
#
_symmetry.space_group_name_H-M   'P 1'
#
loop_
_entity.id
_entity.type
_entity.pdbx_description
1 polymer ?
#
loop_
_entity_poly.entity_id
_entity_poly.type
_entity_poly.pdbx_seq_one_letter_code
_entity_poly.pdbx_strand_id
1 'polypeptide(L)'
;MKGMGIMFLVMLLGLAVATLWDKIPAIGDSVHLALDPSLGILLNWDVTIGLLLITAVLNFITTILHKKVTDQDLLKQLKEEQKLVNAELKLYRDNPQKSMELSKKSMELAMKTMPITMRPVIYTTIPFILLIRWFGDYFKDNPAKILGFMSGIWAYIVFFIVFSIIFRKIMKVH
;
A
#
# COMPACT_ATOMS: atom_id res chain seq x y z
N MET A 1 -15.16 -4.25 15.80
CA MET A 1 -14.54 -5.58 15.62
C MET A 1 -14.78 -6.23 14.25
N LYS A 2 -15.94 -6.07 13.59
CA LYS A 2 -16.21 -6.68 12.25
C LYS A 2 -15.16 -6.34 11.16
N GLY A 3 -14.62 -5.10 11.14
CA GLY A 3 -13.61 -4.70 10.17
C GLY A 3 -12.24 -5.39 10.33
N MET A 4 -11.89 -5.83 11.55
CA MET A 4 -10.62 -6.48 11.81
C MET A 4 -10.60 -7.93 11.30
N GLY A 5 -11.72 -8.64 11.43
CA GLY A 5 -11.87 -9.99 10.87
C GLY A 5 -11.77 -10.00 9.34
N ILE A 6 -12.37 -9.01 8.67
CA ILE A 6 -12.30 -8.85 7.21
C ILE A 6 -10.84 -8.62 6.77
N MET A 7 -10.08 -7.80 7.51
CA MET A 7 -8.67 -7.57 7.23
C MET A 7 -7.85 -8.85 7.29
N PHE A 8 -7.98 -9.63 8.36
CA PHE A 8 -7.29 -10.91 8.48
C PHE A 8 -7.67 -11.87 7.35
N LEU A 9 -8.95 -11.95 7.00
CA LEU A 9 -9.42 -12.77 5.90
C LEU A 9 -8.77 -12.35 4.58
N VAL A 10 -8.74 -11.06 4.26
CA VAL A 10 -8.13 -10.58 3.01
C VAL A 10 -6.61 -10.82 2.99
N MET A 11 -5.93 -10.67 4.11
CA MET A 11 -4.50 -11.02 4.19
C MET A 11 -4.26 -12.51 3.96
N LEU A 12 -5.07 -13.38 4.58
CA LEU A 12 -5.00 -14.83 4.37
C LEU A 12 -5.31 -15.21 2.92
N LEU A 13 -6.31 -14.57 2.30
CA LEU A 13 -6.61 -14.77 0.88
C LEU A 13 -5.45 -14.31 0.00
N GLY A 14 -4.84 -13.17 0.29
CA GLY A 14 -3.66 -12.69 -0.43
C GLY A 14 -2.49 -13.67 -0.36
N LEU A 15 -2.23 -14.23 0.84
CA LEU A 15 -1.21 -15.27 1.03
C LEU A 15 -1.57 -16.59 0.32
N ALA A 16 -2.84 -17.00 0.36
CA ALA A 16 -3.32 -18.17 -0.36
C ALA A 16 -3.11 -17.99 -1.88
N VAL A 17 -3.51 -16.85 -2.44
CA VAL A 17 -3.27 -16.52 -3.86
C VAL A 17 -1.78 -16.56 -4.19
N ALA A 18 -0.93 -15.95 -3.35
CA ALA A 18 0.51 -15.92 -3.59
C ALA A 18 1.17 -17.32 -3.49
N THR A 19 0.66 -18.23 -2.68
CA THR A 19 1.20 -19.60 -2.53
C THR A 19 0.62 -20.57 -3.55
N LEU A 20 -0.58 -20.32 -4.04
CA LEU A 20 -1.24 -21.10 -5.08
C LEU A 20 -0.82 -20.67 -6.49
N TRP A 21 -0.16 -19.52 -6.65
CA TRP A 21 0.35 -19.00 -7.92
C TRP A 21 1.08 -20.06 -8.76
N ASP A 22 2.06 -20.73 -8.17
CA ASP A 22 2.88 -21.74 -8.85
C ASP A 22 2.23 -23.14 -8.87
N LYS A 23 1.18 -23.36 -8.07
CA LYS A 23 0.53 -24.67 -7.90
C LYS A 23 -0.71 -24.85 -8.76
N ILE A 24 -1.38 -23.75 -9.08
CA ILE A 24 -2.62 -23.72 -9.85
C ILE A 24 -2.36 -22.82 -11.07
N PRO A 25 -2.06 -23.40 -12.26
CA PRO A 25 -1.76 -22.64 -13.47
C PRO A 25 -2.85 -21.61 -13.80
N ALA A 26 -4.11 -21.95 -13.56
CA ALA A 26 -5.24 -21.05 -13.79
C ALA A 26 -5.12 -19.69 -13.08
N ILE A 27 -4.43 -19.59 -11.93
CA ILE A 27 -4.24 -18.30 -11.24
C ILE A 27 -3.22 -17.44 -12.00
N GLY A 28 -2.01 -17.96 -12.23
CA GLY A 28 -0.95 -17.25 -12.93
C GLY A 28 -1.34 -16.93 -14.37
N ASP A 29 -1.81 -17.94 -15.11
CA ASP A 29 -2.17 -17.82 -16.53
C ASP A 29 -3.28 -16.79 -16.76
N SER A 30 -4.27 -16.72 -15.87
CA SER A 30 -5.33 -15.71 -15.98
C SER A 30 -4.80 -14.29 -15.79
N VAL A 31 -3.82 -14.11 -14.89
CA VAL A 31 -3.22 -12.79 -14.67
C VAL A 31 -2.30 -12.40 -15.81
N HIS A 32 -1.50 -13.34 -16.33
CA HIS A 32 -0.69 -13.15 -17.54
C HIS A 32 -1.57 -12.79 -18.73
N LEU A 33 -2.65 -13.53 -18.97
CA LEU A 33 -3.61 -13.24 -20.04
C LEU A 33 -4.21 -11.83 -19.95
N ALA A 34 -4.44 -11.34 -18.72
CA ALA A 34 -4.98 -9.99 -18.50
C ALA A 34 -3.91 -8.87 -18.62
N LEU A 35 -2.71 -9.10 -18.09
CA LEU A 35 -1.68 -8.05 -17.94
C LEU A 35 -0.66 -8.02 -19.07
N ASP A 36 -0.31 -9.16 -19.69
CA ASP A 36 0.68 -9.22 -20.76
C ASP A 36 0.29 -8.36 -21.98
N PRO A 37 -0.97 -8.38 -22.47
CA PRO A 37 -1.37 -7.57 -23.61
C PRO A 37 -1.46 -6.06 -23.30
N SER A 38 -1.31 -5.65 -22.04
CA SER A 38 -1.39 -4.26 -21.62
C SER A 38 -0.07 -3.79 -21.01
N LEU A 39 0.18 -4.14 -19.75
CA LEU A 39 1.41 -3.79 -19.02
C LEU A 39 2.63 -4.45 -19.65
N GLY A 40 2.51 -5.69 -20.13
CA GLY A 40 3.61 -6.41 -20.78
C GLY A 40 4.10 -5.73 -22.06
N ILE A 41 3.18 -5.35 -22.96
CA ILE A 41 3.52 -4.59 -24.18
C ILE A 41 4.24 -3.28 -23.82
N LEU A 42 3.74 -2.57 -22.81
CA LEU A 42 4.30 -1.29 -22.40
C LEU A 42 5.73 -1.44 -21.84
N LEU A 43 5.98 -2.49 -21.06
CA LEU A 43 7.33 -2.79 -20.56
C LEU A 43 8.27 -3.29 -21.67
N ASN A 44 7.76 -4.05 -22.65
CA ASN A 44 8.54 -4.53 -23.78
C ASN A 44 8.98 -3.40 -24.72
N TRP A 45 8.22 -2.31 -24.81
CA TRP A 45 8.58 -1.16 -25.64
C TRP A 45 9.78 -0.40 -25.07
N ASP A 46 9.68 0.01 -23.81
CA ASP A 46 10.79 0.55 -23.05
C ASP A 46 10.53 0.26 -21.58
N VAL A 47 11.41 -0.53 -20.97
CA VAL A 47 11.19 -1.02 -19.61
C VAL A 47 11.19 0.14 -18.60
N THR A 48 11.97 1.20 -18.82
CA THR A 48 12.07 2.33 -17.90
C THR A 48 10.82 3.22 -18.00
N ILE A 49 10.45 3.62 -19.20
CA ILE A 49 9.27 4.45 -19.46
C ILE A 49 8.00 3.67 -19.11
N GLY A 50 7.94 2.40 -19.50
CA GLY A 50 6.81 1.53 -19.20
C GLY A 50 6.62 1.37 -17.70
N LEU A 51 7.68 1.05 -16.96
CA LEU A 51 7.59 0.94 -15.50
C LEU A 51 7.18 2.26 -14.86
N LEU A 52 7.73 3.39 -15.32
CA LEU A 52 7.38 4.71 -14.81
C LEU A 52 5.88 5.00 -15.01
N LEU A 53 5.34 4.76 -16.21
CA LEU A 53 3.92 4.97 -16.54
C LEU A 53 3.00 4.04 -15.74
N ILE A 54 3.34 2.75 -15.66
CA ILE A 54 2.57 1.77 -14.87
C ILE A 54 2.52 2.21 -13.42
N THR A 55 3.66 2.57 -12.85
CA THR A 55 3.75 2.98 -11.46
C THR A 55 2.98 4.28 -11.20
N ALA A 56 3.04 5.24 -12.12
CA ALA A 56 2.28 6.49 -12.03
C ALA A 56 0.77 6.23 -12.05
N VAL A 57 0.27 5.47 -13.02
CA VAL A 57 -1.17 5.17 -13.18
C VAL A 57 -1.68 4.38 -11.97
N LEU A 58 -0.97 3.34 -11.54
CA LEU A 58 -1.34 2.57 -10.36
C LEU A 58 -1.37 3.44 -9.12
N ASN A 59 -0.34 4.26 -8.90
CA ASN A 59 -0.28 5.11 -7.73
C ASN A 59 -1.43 6.14 -7.72
N PHE A 60 -1.74 6.71 -8.88
CA PHE A 60 -2.88 7.61 -9.04
C PHE A 60 -4.21 6.94 -8.68
N ILE A 61 -4.49 5.75 -9.23
CA ILE A 61 -5.69 4.96 -8.92
C ILE A 61 -5.77 4.65 -7.43
N THR A 62 -4.67 4.19 -6.83
CA THR A 62 -4.64 3.82 -5.40
C THR A 62 -4.80 5.02 -4.48
N THR A 63 -4.32 6.19 -4.89
CA THR A 63 -4.47 7.42 -4.11
C THR A 63 -5.91 7.93 -4.17
N ILE A 64 -6.59 7.81 -5.33
CA ILE A 64 -8.04 8.06 -5.43
C ILE A 64 -8.80 7.10 -4.53
N LEU A 65 -8.49 5.80 -4.60
CA LEU A 65 -9.13 4.79 -3.77
C LEU A 65 -8.94 5.11 -2.29
N HIS A 66 -7.72 5.40 -1.86
CA HIS A 66 -7.41 5.79 -0.49
C HIS A 66 -8.25 7.00 -0.05
N LYS A 67 -8.34 8.04 -0.90
CA LYS A 67 -9.13 9.23 -0.61
C LYS A 67 -10.62 8.92 -0.42
N LYS A 68 -11.18 8.05 -1.26
CA LYS A 68 -12.62 7.72 -1.25
C LYS A 68 -13.00 6.70 -0.17
N VAL A 69 -12.10 5.78 0.14
CA VAL A 69 -12.35 4.66 1.05
C VAL A 69 -12.08 5.03 2.51
N THR A 70 -11.17 5.98 2.74
CA THR A 70 -10.82 6.46 4.08
C THR A 70 -11.55 7.76 4.37
N ASP A 71 -12.22 7.81 5.52
CA ASP A 71 -12.80 9.03 6.10
C ASP A 71 -11.65 10.00 6.46
N GLN A 72 -11.43 10.99 5.59
CA GLN A 72 -10.31 11.93 5.68
C GLN A 72 -10.46 12.89 6.86
N ASP A 73 -11.69 13.32 7.16
CA ASP A 73 -11.96 14.28 8.23
C ASP A 73 -11.76 13.62 9.59
N LEU A 74 -12.31 12.41 9.78
CA LEU A 74 -12.10 11.62 10.99
C LEU A 74 -10.62 11.26 11.17
N LEU A 75 -9.92 10.88 10.10
CA LEU A 75 -8.49 10.59 10.16
C LEU A 75 -7.67 11.82 10.56
N LYS A 76 -8.02 13.00 10.05
CA LYS A 76 -7.37 14.26 10.40
C LYS A 76 -7.57 14.59 11.88
N GLN A 77 -8.81 14.49 12.39
CA GLN A 77 -9.12 14.71 13.80
C GLN A 77 -8.33 13.76 14.72
N LEU A 78 -8.32 12.46 14.41
CA LEU A 78 -7.58 11.47 15.20
C LEU A 78 -6.06 11.72 15.19
N LYS A 79 -5.50 12.20 14.06
CA LYS A 79 -4.08 12.58 13.99
C LYS A 79 -3.76 13.82 14.80
N GLU A 80 -4.67 14.79 14.85
CA GLU A 80 -4.52 15.99 15.68
C GLU A 80 -4.58 15.62 17.17
N GLU A 81 -5.53 14.78 17.58
CA GLU A 81 -5.61 14.26 18.95
C GLU A 81 -4.35 13.45 19.33
N GLN A 82 -3.84 12.61 18.43
CA GLN A 82 -2.58 11.89 18.66
C GLN A 82 -1.39 12.84 18.86
N LYS A 83 -1.32 13.94 18.10
CA LYS A 83 -0.25 14.95 18.26
C LYS A 83 -0.35 15.63 19.62
N LEU A 84 -1.55 15.98 20.08
CA LEU A 84 -1.78 16.57 21.40
C LEU A 84 -1.37 15.61 22.52
N VAL A 85 -1.84 14.35 22.47
CA VAL A 85 -1.46 13.32 23.46
C VAL A 85 0.06 13.10 23.48
N ASN A 86 0.71 13.05 22.32
CA ASN A 86 2.17 12.92 22.24
C ASN A 86 2.92 14.14 22.78
N ALA A 87 2.37 15.35 22.64
CA ALA A 87 2.93 16.55 23.25
C ALA A 87 2.78 16.52 24.78
N GLU A 88 1.61 16.17 25.29
CA GLU A 88 1.35 16.02 26.73
C GLU A 88 2.23 14.93 27.35
N LEU A 89 2.42 13.79 26.66
CA LEU A 89 3.33 12.73 27.12
C LEU A 89 4.76 13.25 27.33
N LYS A 90 5.24 14.16 26.48
CA LYS A 90 6.57 14.77 26.64
C LYS A 90 6.64 15.70 27.85
N LEU A 91 5.55 16.41 28.15
CA LEU A 91 5.47 17.33 29.30
C LEU A 91 5.34 16.59 30.64
N TYR A 92 4.64 15.45 30.65
CA TYR A 92 4.37 14.67 31.88
C TYR A 92 5.21 13.40 31.98
N ARG A 93 6.39 13.38 31.35
CA ARG A 93 7.32 12.23 31.37
C ARG A 93 7.66 11.77 32.79
N ASP A 94 7.83 12.73 33.69
CA ASP A 94 8.26 12.49 35.07
C ASP A 94 7.09 12.17 36.01
N ASN A 95 5.84 12.19 35.51
CA ASN A 95 4.66 11.78 36.27
C ASN A 95 4.17 10.40 35.80
N PRO A 96 4.47 9.31 36.54
CA PRO A 96 4.15 7.95 36.11
C PRO A 96 2.65 7.72 35.91
N GLN A 97 1.81 8.31 36.76
CA GLN A 97 0.36 8.12 36.72
C GLN A 97 -0.25 8.79 35.49
N LYS A 98 0.12 10.05 35.24
CA LYS A 98 -0.37 10.81 34.09
C LYS A 98 0.21 10.29 32.77
N SER A 99 1.46 9.85 32.77
CA SER A 99 2.09 9.18 31.63
C SER A 99 1.38 7.87 31.27
N MET A 100 0.98 7.07 32.27
CA MET A 100 0.21 5.84 32.04
C MET A 100 -1.18 6.12 31.46
N GLU A 101 -1.88 7.14 31.96
CA GLU A 101 -3.18 7.56 31.43
C GLU A 101 -3.09 8.00 29.97
N LEU A 102 -2.12 8.87 29.66
CA LEU A 102 -1.89 9.35 28.29
C LEU A 102 -1.45 8.22 27.35
N SER A 103 -0.70 7.24 27.84
CA SER A 103 -0.33 6.04 27.07
C SER A 103 -1.55 5.19 26.73
N LYS A 104 -2.48 5.01 27.68
CA LYS A 104 -3.77 4.33 27.42
C LYS A 104 -4.59 5.08 26.37
N LYS A 105 -4.68 6.41 26.48
CA LYS A 105 -5.36 7.25 25.49
C LYS A 105 -4.71 7.14 24.11
N SER A 106 -3.38 7.14 24.04
CA SER A 106 -2.64 6.94 22.79
C SER A 106 -2.97 5.59 22.15
N MET A 107 -3.03 4.51 22.95
CA MET A 107 -3.42 3.19 22.48
C MET A 107 -4.87 3.17 21.96
N GLU A 108 -5.81 3.80 22.67
CA GLU A 108 -7.19 3.92 22.20
C GLU A 108 -7.30 4.66 20.86
N LEU A 109 -6.58 5.78 20.71
CA LEU A 109 -6.53 6.53 19.46
C LEU A 109 -5.92 5.70 18.33
N ALA A 110 -4.86 4.92 18.62
CA ALA A 110 -4.28 4.00 17.66
C ALA A 110 -5.28 2.91 17.24
N MET A 111 -6.01 2.31 18.19
CA MET A 111 -7.05 1.31 17.92
C MET A 111 -8.22 1.89 17.09
N LYS A 112 -8.60 3.15 17.31
CA LYS A 112 -9.62 3.85 16.50
C LYS A 112 -9.11 4.17 15.10
N THR A 113 -7.83 4.53 14.97
CA THR A 113 -7.21 4.93 13.69
C THR A 113 -6.93 3.74 12.78
N MET A 114 -6.50 2.61 13.35
CA MET A 114 -6.14 1.41 12.60
C MET A 114 -7.20 0.96 11.58
N PRO A 115 -8.48 0.77 11.91
CA PRO A 115 -9.47 0.35 10.91
C PRO A 115 -9.66 1.38 9.80
N ILE A 116 -9.46 2.68 10.07
CA ILE A 116 -9.63 3.76 9.09
C ILE A 116 -8.48 3.75 8.08
N THR A 117 -7.24 3.56 8.55
CA THR A 117 -6.05 3.49 7.71
C THR A 117 -5.88 2.15 7.00
N MET A 118 -6.43 1.08 7.56
CA MET A 118 -6.37 -0.26 6.96
C MET A 118 -7.43 -0.49 5.89
N ARG A 119 -8.54 0.28 5.87
CA ARG A 119 -9.59 0.11 4.84
C ARG A 119 -9.03 0.13 3.41
N PRO A 120 -8.22 1.12 2.97
CA PRO A 120 -7.65 1.12 1.63
C PRO A 120 -6.79 -0.11 1.36
N VAL A 121 -5.98 -0.52 2.36
CA VAL A 121 -5.11 -1.70 2.27
C VAL A 121 -5.93 -2.94 1.94
N ILE A 122 -7.07 -3.15 2.61
CA ILE A 122 -7.95 -4.30 2.34
C ILE A 122 -8.38 -4.37 0.87
N TYR A 123 -8.70 -3.23 0.25
CA TYR A 123 -9.10 -3.21 -1.17
C TYR A 123 -7.91 -3.36 -2.13
N THR A 124 -6.72 -2.90 -1.74
CA THR A 124 -5.55 -2.90 -2.63
C THR A 124 -4.67 -4.14 -2.49
N THR A 125 -4.68 -4.84 -1.35
CA THR A 125 -3.74 -5.94 -1.07
C THR A 125 -3.80 -7.04 -2.12
N ILE A 126 -4.99 -7.52 -2.49
CA ILE A 126 -5.12 -8.60 -3.48
C ILE A 126 -4.61 -8.13 -4.87
N PRO A 127 -5.09 -7.01 -5.44
CA PRO A 127 -4.53 -6.48 -6.69
C PRO A 127 -3.00 -6.27 -6.65
N PHE A 128 -2.47 -5.76 -5.55
CA PHE A 128 -1.01 -5.54 -5.40
C PHE A 128 -0.23 -6.85 -5.38
N ILE A 129 -0.72 -7.87 -4.67
CA ILE A 129 -0.05 -9.17 -4.62
C ILE A 129 -0.01 -9.81 -6.00
N LEU A 130 -1.13 -9.79 -6.73
CA LEU A 130 -1.20 -10.31 -8.10
C LEU A 130 -0.23 -9.57 -9.02
N LEU A 131 -0.22 -8.24 -8.94
CA LEU A 131 0.68 -7.40 -9.74
C LEU A 131 2.16 -7.65 -9.42
N ILE A 132 2.52 -7.76 -8.13
CA ILE A 132 3.90 -8.03 -7.71
C ILE A 132 4.35 -9.42 -8.18
N ARG A 133 3.47 -10.42 -8.12
CA ARG A 133 3.75 -11.77 -8.64
C ARG A 133 4.00 -11.75 -10.14
N TRP A 134 3.09 -11.15 -10.89
CA TRP A 134 3.24 -10.96 -12.33
C TRP A 134 4.52 -10.19 -12.70
N PHE A 135 4.86 -9.12 -11.98
CA PHE A 135 6.13 -8.40 -12.18
C PHE A 135 7.34 -9.28 -11.92
N GLY A 136 7.26 -10.15 -10.90
CA GLY A 136 8.31 -11.11 -10.59
C GLY A 136 8.58 -12.06 -11.75
N ASP A 137 7.51 -12.60 -12.36
CA ASP A 137 7.62 -13.48 -13.52
C ASP A 137 8.12 -12.72 -14.75
N TYR A 138 7.56 -11.54 -15.04
CA TYR A 138 7.99 -10.71 -16.16
C TYR A 138 9.48 -10.37 -16.10
N PHE A 139 10.00 -9.92 -14.95
CA PHE A 139 11.41 -9.54 -14.80
C PHE A 139 12.35 -10.74 -14.65
N LYS A 140 11.84 -11.93 -14.33
CA LYS A 140 12.60 -13.18 -14.40
C LYS A 140 12.87 -13.56 -15.85
N ASP A 141 11.87 -13.42 -16.71
CA ASP A 141 12.00 -13.74 -18.14
C ASP A 141 12.69 -12.60 -18.92
N ASN A 142 12.53 -11.35 -18.46
CA ASN A 142 13.08 -10.15 -19.08
C ASN A 142 13.95 -9.38 -18.08
N PRO A 143 15.18 -9.87 -17.77
CA PRO A 143 16.07 -9.20 -16.84
C PRO A 143 16.49 -7.84 -17.38
N ALA A 144 16.00 -6.77 -16.78
CA ALA A 144 16.26 -5.40 -17.19
C ALA A 144 16.88 -4.57 -16.06
N LYS A 145 17.80 -3.67 -16.43
CA LYS A 145 18.32 -2.64 -15.53
C LYS A 145 17.60 -1.32 -15.81
N ILE A 146 16.77 -0.90 -14.88
CA ILE A 146 16.08 0.39 -14.94
C ILE A 146 17.07 1.50 -14.59
N LEU A 147 17.10 2.56 -15.40
CA LEU A 147 18.08 3.65 -15.29
C LEU A 147 19.55 3.17 -15.32
N GLY A 148 19.81 1.97 -15.85
CA GLY A 148 21.16 1.41 -16.01
C GLY A 148 21.75 0.71 -14.78
N PHE A 149 21.12 0.80 -13.59
CA PHE A 149 21.70 0.23 -12.36
C PHE A 149 20.70 -0.47 -11.42
N MET A 150 19.39 -0.19 -11.49
CA MET A 150 18.41 -0.77 -10.57
C MET A 150 17.71 -1.98 -11.18
N SER A 151 17.40 -3.00 -10.36
CA SER A 151 16.47 -4.05 -10.79
C SER A 151 15.05 -3.49 -10.92
N GLY A 152 14.22 -4.15 -11.73
CA GLY A 152 12.83 -3.75 -11.96
C GLY A 152 12.01 -3.57 -10.68
N ILE A 153 12.14 -4.49 -9.71
CA ILE A 153 11.43 -4.42 -8.42
C ILE A 153 11.86 -3.20 -7.60
N TRP A 154 13.17 -2.93 -7.50
CA TRP A 154 13.65 -1.77 -6.74
C TRP A 154 13.24 -0.45 -7.39
N ALA A 155 13.31 -0.38 -8.72
CA ALA A 155 12.85 0.80 -9.45
C ALA A 155 11.34 1.04 -9.27
N TYR A 156 10.52 -0.01 -9.29
CA TYR A 156 9.09 0.07 -8.99
C TYR A 156 8.85 0.68 -7.60
N ILE A 157 9.54 0.19 -6.57
CA ILE A 157 9.40 0.71 -5.19
C ILE A 157 9.76 2.20 -5.13
N VAL A 158 10.88 2.60 -5.73
CA VAL A 158 11.34 4.00 -5.74
C VAL A 158 10.33 4.90 -6.45
N PHE A 159 9.92 4.53 -7.66
CA PHE A 159 8.91 5.29 -8.41
C PHE A 159 7.58 5.36 -7.65
N PHE A 160 7.16 4.27 -7.01
CA PHE A 160 5.93 4.23 -6.25
C PHE A 160 5.98 5.18 -5.04
N ILE A 161 7.11 5.25 -4.33
CA ILE A 161 7.29 6.20 -3.22
C ILE A 161 7.22 7.64 -3.73
N VAL A 162 7.94 7.95 -4.82
CA VAL A 162 7.96 9.29 -5.41
C VAL A 162 6.56 9.73 -5.85
N PHE A 163 5.86 8.90 -6.64
CA PHE A 163 4.50 9.20 -7.08
C PHE A 163 3.50 9.27 -5.92
N SER A 164 3.65 8.42 -4.89
CA SER A 164 2.81 8.46 -3.68
C SER A 164 2.91 9.82 -2.99
N ILE A 165 4.12 10.34 -2.82
CA ILE A 165 4.34 11.66 -2.21
C ILE A 165 3.69 12.76 -3.06
N ILE A 166 3.91 12.72 -4.38
CA ILE A 166 3.37 13.72 -5.32
C ILE A 166 1.83 13.70 -5.32
N PHE A 167 1.23 12.53 -5.56
CA PHE A 167 -0.23 12.42 -5.69
C PHE A 167 -0.97 12.64 -4.38
N ARG A 168 -0.44 12.17 -3.24
CA ARG A 168 -1.05 12.47 -1.93
C ARG A 168 -1.04 13.97 -1.64
N LYS A 169 0.04 14.67 -1.99
CA LYS A 169 0.15 16.13 -1.82
C LYS A 169 -0.85 16.87 -2.72
N ILE A 170 -0.94 16.49 -4.01
CA ILE A 170 -1.88 17.10 -4.96
C ILE A 170 -3.33 16.86 -4.52
N MET A 171 -3.66 15.65 -4.10
CA MET A 171 -5.04 15.27 -3.75
C MET A 171 -5.42 15.57 -2.29
N LYS A 172 -4.50 16.11 -1.49
CA LYS A 172 -4.66 16.37 -0.04
C LYS A 172 -5.14 15.13 0.72
N VAL A 173 -4.51 14.00 0.45
CA VAL A 173 -4.80 12.74 1.15
C VAL A 173 -3.94 12.67 2.40
N HIS A 174 -4.60 12.50 3.55
CA HIS A 174 -3.95 12.49 4.86
C HIS A 174 -3.59 11.09 5.33
#